data_AF-A0A350IZ77-F1
#
_entry.id   AF-A0A350IZ77-F1
#
_cell.length_a   1.000
_cell.length_b   1.000
_cell.length_c   1.000
_cell.angle_alpha   90.00
_cell.angle_beta   90.00
_cell.angle_gamma   90.00
#
_symmetry.space_group_name_H-M   'P 1'
#
loop_
_entity.id
_entity.type
_entity.pdbx_description
1 polymer ?
#
loop_
_entity_poly.entity_id
_entity_poly.type
_entity_poly.pdbx_seq_one_letter_code
_entity_poly.pdbx_strand_id
1 'polypeptide(L)'
;IMESSKDDLIIVFSATMSYFEYSDIRRIRHLLENRNIWMIGSGVKPDFIRHTITYESGNIPLAHPVQLVAVAELIAQKYAEIVNFSKKC
;
A
#
# COMPACT_ATOMS: atom_id res chain seq x y z
N ILE A 1 -10.46 -2.16 5.79
CA ILE A 1 -9.60 -2.92 6.75
C ILE A 1 -10.44 -3.66 7.78
N MET A 2 -11.41 -3.02 8.44
CA MET A 2 -12.18 -3.71 9.49
C MET A 2 -13.07 -4.85 8.98
N GLU A 3 -13.49 -4.80 7.71
CA GLU A 3 -14.30 -5.84 7.09
C GLU A 3 -13.48 -6.96 6.42
N SER A 4 -12.15 -6.86 6.38
CA SER A 4 -11.31 -7.83 5.69
C SER A 4 -11.00 -9.07 6.54
N SER A 5 -10.91 -10.21 5.88
CA SER A 5 -10.45 -11.47 6.45
C SER A 5 -8.91 -11.50 6.60
N LYS A 6 -8.37 -12.62 7.12
CA LYS A 6 -6.91 -12.81 7.24
C LYS A 6 -6.26 -13.19 5.91
N ASP A 7 -7.06 -13.72 5.00
CA ASP A 7 -6.64 -14.23 3.69
C ASP A 7 -6.68 -13.11 2.63
N ASP A 8 -7.29 -11.98 2.95
CA ASP A 8 -7.37 -10.82 2.08
C ASP A 8 -6.03 -10.07 2.03
N LEU A 9 -5.60 -9.71 0.81
CA LEU A 9 -4.54 -8.73 0.60
C LEU A 9 -5.11 -7.32 0.74
N ILE A 10 -4.52 -6.52 1.62
CA ILE A 10 -4.87 -5.12 1.83
C ILE A 10 -3.76 -4.25 1.27
N ILE A 11 -4.09 -3.36 0.34
CA ILE A 11 -3.14 -2.38 -0.22
C ILE A 11 -3.57 -0.99 0.24
N VAL A 12 -2.68 -0.30 0.96
CA VAL A 12 -2.91 1.06 1.47
C VAL A 12 -2.02 2.04 0.71
N PHE A 13 -2.65 2.95 -0.03
CA PHE A 13 -1.98 4.08 -0.67
C PHE A 13 -1.95 5.27 0.30
N SER A 14 -0.76 5.71 0.69
CA SER A 14 -0.57 6.80 1.65
C SER A 14 0.68 7.59 1.30
N ALA A 15 0.49 8.80 0.76
CA ALA A 15 1.55 9.68 0.27
C ALA A 15 2.73 9.79 1.24
N THR A 16 2.46 10.07 2.51
CA THR A 16 3.44 10.31 3.58
C THR A 16 3.63 9.12 4.51
N MET A 17 3.04 7.96 4.18
CA MET A 17 2.99 6.78 5.05
C MET A 17 2.37 7.00 6.45
N SER A 18 1.63 8.09 6.66
CA SER A 18 1.07 8.44 7.99
C SER A 18 -0.30 7.83 8.28
N TYR A 19 -0.84 6.96 7.42
CA TYR A 19 -2.19 6.39 7.61
C TYR A 19 -2.37 5.67 8.95
N PHE A 20 -1.34 4.96 9.42
CA PHE A 20 -1.44 4.23 10.69
C PHE A 20 -1.12 5.09 11.93
N GLU A 21 -0.77 6.36 11.73
CA GLU A 21 -0.51 7.30 12.81
C GLU A 21 -1.80 7.92 13.39
N TYR A 22 -2.94 7.77 12.70
CA TYR A 22 -4.25 8.25 13.20
C TYR A 22 -4.65 7.50 14.49
N SER A 23 -5.17 8.24 15.47
CA SER A 23 -5.46 7.75 16.83
C SER A 23 -6.33 6.50 16.86
N ASP A 24 -7.36 6.44 16.02
CA ASP A 24 -8.31 5.33 16.01
C ASP A 24 -7.68 4.07 15.40
N ILE A 25 -6.78 4.25 14.42
CA ILE A 25 -6.05 3.15 13.79
C ILE A 25 -4.98 2.60 14.74
N ARG A 26 -4.29 3.48 15.50
CA ARG A 26 -3.34 3.03 16.53
C ARG A 26 -3.96 2.09 17.56
N ARG A 27 -5.22 2.35 17.97
CA ARG A 27 -5.95 1.52 18.95
C ARG A 27 -6.16 0.09 18.47
N ILE A 28 -6.36 -0.10 17.17
CA ILE A 28 -6.61 -1.42 16.56
C ILE A 28 -5.35 -2.06 15.98
N ARG A 29 -4.15 -1.48 16.16
CA ARG A 29 -2.90 -1.97 15.57
C ARG A 29 -2.64 -3.45 15.82
N HIS A 30 -2.89 -3.94 17.03
CA HIS A 30 -2.73 -5.36 17.39
C HIS A 30 -3.59 -6.31 16.53
N LEU A 31 -4.75 -5.84 16.03
CA LEU A 31 -5.62 -6.60 15.12
C LEU A 31 -5.09 -6.61 13.67
N LEU A 32 -4.17 -5.70 13.35
CA LEU A 32 -3.60 -5.51 12.02
C LEU A 32 -2.27 -6.25 11.83
N GLU A 33 -1.54 -6.55 12.91
CA GLU A 33 -0.22 -7.20 12.88
C GLU A 33 -0.20 -8.56 12.17
N ASN A 34 -1.33 -9.28 12.19
CA ASN A 34 -1.48 -10.58 11.54
C ASN A 34 -2.14 -10.50 10.15
N ARG A 35 -2.39 -9.30 9.63
CA ARG A 35 -3.01 -9.08 8.31
C ARG A 35 -1.93 -8.96 7.23
N ASN A 36 -2.27 -9.38 6.00
CA ASN A 36 -1.41 -9.16 4.84
C ASN A 36 -1.59 -7.74 4.30
N ILE A 37 -0.87 -6.78 4.90
CA ILE A 37 -0.94 -5.37 4.52
C ILE A 37 0.32 -4.97 3.76
N TRP A 38 0.09 -4.38 2.59
CA TRP A 38 1.08 -3.68 1.78
C TRP A 38 0.81 -2.19 1.83
N MET A 39 1.84 -1.39 2.04
CA MET A 39 1.73 0.06 2.10
C MET A 39 2.57 0.73 1.01
N ILE A 40 2.01 1.74 0.35
CA ILE A 40 2.63 2.42 -0.78
C ILE A 40 2.72 3.92 -0.46
N GLY A 41 3.92 4.50 -0.55
CA GLY A 41 4.13 5.90 -0.18
C GLY A 41 5.58 6.37 -0.25
N SER A 42 5.83 7.59 0.25
CA SER A 42 7.15 8.25 0.25
C SER A 42 7.66 8.63 1.65
N GLY A 43 7.02 8.11 2.70
CA GLY A 43 7.31 8.46 4.09
C GLY A 43 8.06 7.40 4.87
N VAL A 44 8.07 7.58 6.19
CA VAL A 44 8.64 6.62 7.13
C VAL A 44 7.73 5.40 7.23
N LYS A 45 8.30 4.23 6.95
CA LYS A 45 7.60 2.95 7.09
C LYS A 45 7.15 2.72 8.54
N PRO A 46 5.86 2.42 8.78
CA PRO A 46 5.40 1.95 10.08
C PRO A 46 6.04 0.60 10.44
N ASP A 47 6.47 0.47 11.68
CA ASP A 47 7.24 -0.65 12.23
C ASP A 47 6.50 -2.01 12.17
N PHE A 48 5.18 -2.03 12.32
CA PHE A 48 4.38 -3.26 12.26
C PHE A 48 3.98 -3.69 10.84
N ILE A 49 4.15 -2.82 9.85
CA ILE A 49 3.82 -3.13 8.46
C ILE A 49 4.98 -3.90 7.84
N ARG A 50 4.73 -5.12 7.38
CA ARG A 50 5.78 -5.97 6.82
C ARG A 50 6.22 -5.52 5.43
N HIS A 51 5.26 -5.16 4.57
CA HIS A 51 5.52 -4.92 3.15
C HIS A 51 5.27 -3.47 2.75
N THR A 52 6.24 -2.88 2.04
CA THR A 52 6.17 -1.51 1.57
C THR A 52 6.71 -1.37 0.16
N ILE A 53 6.05 -0.53 -0.65
CA ILE A 53 6.60 0.00 -1.91
C ILE A 53 6.83 1.49 -1.70
N THR A 54 8.08 1.91 -1.82
CA THR A 54 8.48 3.30 -1.61
C THR A 54 8.80 3.98 -2.93
N TYR A 55 8.51 5.26 -3.01
CA TYR A 55 9.00 6.14 -4.08
C TYR A 55 9.55 7.42 -3.47
N GLU A 56 10.46 8.08 -4.17
CA GLU A 56 10.95 9.40 -3.77
C GLU A 56 9.96 10.46 -4.25
N SER A 57 9.35 11.18 -3.32
CA SER A 57 8.63 12.41 -3.65
C SER A 57 9.61 13.58 -3.61
N GLY A 58 9.70 14.35 -4.69
CA GLY A 58 10.28 15.69 -4.58
C GLY A 58 9.44 16.55 -3.62
N ASN A 59 9.98 17.68 -3.14
CA ASN A 59 9.31 18.62 -2.23
C ASN A 59 8.08 19.36 -2.85
N ILE A 60 7.49 18.82 -3.93
CA ILE A 60 6.36 19.39 -4.65
C ILE A 60 5.10 18.65 -4.19
N PRO A 61 4.15 19.30 -3.47
CA PRO A 61 2.96 18.62 -2.94
C PRO A 61 2.08 17.94 -3.99
N LEU A 62 2.03 18.48 -5.21
CA LEU A 62 1.32 17.90 -6.36
C LEU A 62 1.94 16.58 -6.85
N ALA A 63 3.20 16.28 -6.49
CA ALA A 63 3.87 15.06 -6.91
C ALA A 63 3.28 13.82 -6.23
N HIS A 64 2.80 13.91 -4.97
CA HIS A 64 2.37 12.72 -4.25
C HIS A 64 1.14 12.02 -4.86
N PRO A 65 0.03 12.71 -5.20
CA PRO A 65 -1.09 12.03 -5.84
C PRO A 65 -0.73 11.43 -7.19
N VAL A 66 0.07 12.15 -7.99
CA VAL A 66 0.53 11.69 -9.31
C VAL A 66 1.38 10.43 -9.18
N GLN A 67 2.30 10.40 -8.22
CA GLN A 67 3.15 9.24 -7.97
C GLN A 67 2.34 8.02 -7.48
N LEU A 68 1.35 8.22 -6.61
CA LEU A 68 0.47 7.13 -6.18
C LEU A 68 -0.32 6.54 -7.35
N VAL A 69 -0.85 7.38 -8.25
CA VAL A 69 -1.54 6.93 -9.46
C VAL A 69 -0.57 6.15 -10.36
N ALA A 70 0.63 6.67 -10.61
CA ALA A 70 1.63 5.99 -11.43
C ALA A 70 2.01 4.61 -10.86
N VAL A 71 2.18 4.49 -9.53
CA VAL A 71 2.44 3.20 -8.89
C VAL A 71 1.24 2.24 -9.03
N ALA A 72 0.01 2.75 -8.87
CA ALA A 72 -1.19 1.93 -9.06
C ALA A 72 -1.30 1.40 -10.50
N GLU A 73 -1.00 2.23 -11.49
CA GLU A 73 -0.98 1.84 -12.90
C GLU A 73 0.07 0.75 -13.17
N LEU A 74 1.29 0.90 -12.63
CA LEU A 74 2.34 -0.12 -12.77
C LEU A 74 1.94 -1.46 -12.15
N ILE A 75 1.31 -1.43 -10.97
CA ILE A 75 0.78 -2.64 -10.32
C ILE A 75 -0.28 -3.30 -11.22
N ALA A 76 -1.22 -2.51 -11.75
CA ALA A 76 -2.27 -3.02 -12.63
C ALA A 76 -1.70 -3.62 -13.93
N GLN A 77 -0.73 -2.95 -14.55
CA GLN A 77 -0.05 -3.43 -15.75
C GLN A 77 0.69 -4.75 -15.49
N LYS A 78 1.45 -4.84 -14.39
CA LYS A 78 2.17 -6.07 -14.03
C LYS A 78 1.21 -7.22 -13.71
N TYR A 79 0.12 -6.95 -13.02
CA TYR A 79 -0.91 -7.95 -12.78
C TYR A 79 -1.53 -8.44 -14.09
N ALA A 80 -1.87 -7.54 -15.01
CA ALA A 80 -2.39 -7.91 -16.32
C ALA A 80 -1.39 -8.74 -17.14
N GLU A 81 -0.10 -8.39 -17.10
CA GLU A 81 0.97 -9.16 -17.74
C GLU A 81 1.02 -10.60 -17.22
N ILE A 82 1.02 -10.78 -15.90
CA ILE A 82 1.04 -12.11 -15.26
C ILE A 82 -0.21 -12.91 -15.63
N VAL A 83 -1.40 -12.31 -15.50
CA VAL A 83 -2.68 -12.99 -15.81
C VAL A 83 -2.74 -13.39 -17.28
N ASN A 84 -2.29 -12.52 -18.19
CA ASN A 84 -2.29 -12.80 -19.62
C ASN A 84 -1.23 -13.84 -20.00
N PHE A 85 -0.10 -13.90 -19.29
CA PHE A 85 0.88 -14.96 -19.43
C PHE A 85 0.32 -16.31 -18.98
N SER A 86 -0.29 -16.37 -17.80
CA SER A 86 -0.92 -17.60 -17.28
C SER A 86 -2.05 -18.15 -18.15
N LYS A 87 -2.75 -17.29 -18.90
CA LYS A 87 -3.81 -17.71 -19.84
C LYS A 87 -3.28 -18.29 -21.17
N LYS A 88 -2.01 -18.06 -21.49
CA LYS A 88 -1.37 -18.57 -22.72
C LYS A 88 -0.68 -19.92 -22.53
N CYS A 89 -0.56 -20.40 -21.29
CA CYS A 89 0.05 -21.68 -20.95
C CYS A 89 -1.01 -22.77 -20.75
#